data_AF-A0A529HRK4-F1
#
_entry.id   AF-A0A529HRK4-F1
#
_cell.length_a   1.000
_cell.length_b   1.000
_cell.length_c   1.000
_cell.angle_alpha   90.00
_cell.angle_beta   90.00
_cell.angle_gamma   90.00
#
_symmetry.space_group_name_H-M   'P 1'
#
loop_
_entity.id
_entity.type
_entity.pdbx_description
1 polymer ?
#
loop_
_entity_poly.entity_id
_entity_poly.type
_entity_poly.pdbx_seq_one_letter_code
_entity_poly.pdbx_strand_id
1 'polypeptide(L)' 'YLNCGWCYGGFKATPASGFCFAWTIAKGEPHELNAPFTLDRFYRGLFIDDKGQGATPRLH' A
#
# COMPACT_ATOMS: atom_id res chain seq x y z
N TYR A 1 9.20 0.52 -10.11
CA TYR A 1 7.96 0.65 -9.31
C TYR A 1 7.64 -0.67 -8.64
N LEU A 2 7.12 -0.66 -7.42
CA LEU A 2 6.80 -1.86 -6.66
C LEU A 2 5.41 -1.70 -6.04
N ASN A 3 4.52 -2.67 -6.30
CA ASN A 3 3.19 -2.75 -5.70
C ASN A 3 3.12 -4.08 -4.93
N CYS A 4 3.30 -4.04 -3.62
CA CYS A 4 3.34 -5.21 -2.74
C CYS A 4 2.96 -4.83 -1.30
N GLY A 5 2.97 -5.81 -0.39
CA GLY A 5 2.73 -5.55 1.03
C GLY A 5 1.26 -5.33 1.40
N TRP A 6 0.33 -5.79 0.57
CA TRP A 6 -1.11 -5.66 0.81
C TRP A 6 -1.69 -6.67 1.81
N CYS A 7 -0.89 -7.65 2.24
CA CYS A 7 -1.32 -8.74 3.14
C CYS A 7 -2.68 -9.31 2.72
N TYR A 8 -3.62 -9.45 3.66
CA TYR A 8 -4.97 -9.95 3.41
C TYR A 8 -5.94 -8.85 2.92
N GLY A 9 -5.48 -7.61 2.80
CA GLY A 9 -6.24 -6.45 2.33
C GLY A 9 -6.17 -6.22 0.81
N GLY A 10 -5.39 -7.00 0.06
CA GLY A 10 -5.14 -6.74 -1.37
C GLY A 10 -6.39 -6.76 -2.25
N PHE A 11 -7.32 -7.69 -2.02
CA PHE A 11 -8.48 -7.85 -2.89
C PHE A 11 -9.37 -6.60 -2.93
N LYS A 12 -9.71 -6.05 -1.75
CA LYS A 12 -10.51 -4.80 -1.65
C LYS A 12 -9.77 -3.59 -2.21
N ALA A 13 -8.43 -3.60 -2.17
CA ALA A 13 -7.59 -2.50 -2.61
C ALA A 13 -7.36 -2.47 -4.12
N THR A 14 -7.63 -3.56 -4.85
CA THR A 14 -7.40 -3.72 -6.29
C THR A 14 -7.70 -2.50 -7.17
N PRO A 15 -8.89 -1.87 -7.10
CA PRO A 15 -9.19 -0.74 -7.99
C PRO A 15 -8.30 0.48 -7.70
N ALA A 16 -8.15 0.84 -6.42
CA ALA A 16 -7.35 1.99 -6.02
C ALA A 16 -5.83 1.74 -6.23
N SER A 17 -5.37 0.52 -5.96
CA SER A 17 -3.98 0.14 -6.10
C SER A 17 -3.54 0.15 -7.57
N GLY A 18 -4.37 -0.36 -8.47
CA GLY A 18 -4.13 -0.30 -9.92
C GLY A 18 -4.09 1.13 -10.45
N PHE A 19 -5.07 1.96 -10.05
CA PHE A 19 -5.14 3.36 -10.45
C PHE A 19 -3.89 4.15 -10.01
N CYS A 20 -3.53 4.07 -8.73
CA CYS A 20 -2.37 4.80 -8.20
C CYS A 20 -1.06 4.26 -8.78
N PHE A 21 -0.97 2.95 -9.03
CA PHE A 21 0.23 2.36 -9.63
C PHE A 21 0.42 2.81 -11.09
N ALA A 22 -0.65 2.85 -11.88
CA ALA A 22 -0.63 3.39 -13.24
C ALA A 22 -0.18 4.87 -13.26
N TRP A 23 -0.71 5.70 -12.34
CA TRP A 23 -0.26 7.09 -12.17
C TRP A 23 1.25 7.15 -11.88
N THR A 24 1.71 6.36 -10.93
CA THR A 24 3.12 6.39 -10.50
C THR A 24 4.05 6.03 -11.65
N ILE A 25 3.67 5.05 -12.47
CA ILE A 25 4.41 4.69 -13.69
C ILE A 25 4.42 5.84 -14.70
N ALA A 26 3.26 6.46 -14.93
CA ALA A 26 3.09 7.49 -15.96
C ALA A 26 3.75 8.83 -15.61
N LYS A 27 3.75 9.21 -14.33
CA LYS A 27 4.27 10.51 -13.85
C LYS A 27 5.66 10.44 -13.23
N GLY A 28 6.11 9.26 -12.83
CA GLY A 28 7.38 9.09 -12.10
C GLY A 28 7.31 9.50 -10.63
N GLU A 29 6.13 9.87 -10.13
CA GLU A 29 5.90 10.30 -8.76
C GLU A 29 4.64 9.62 -8.17
N PRO A 30 4.58 9.37 -6.85
CA PRO A 30 3.40 8.80 -6.24
C PRO A 30 2.20 9.75 -6.35
N HIS A 31 1.02 9.17 -6.53
CA HIS A 31 -0.25 9.88 -6.37
C HIS A 31 -0.47 10.23 -4.89
N GLU A 32 -1.24 11.28 -4.58
CA GLU A 32 -1.50 11.71 -3.20
C GLU A 32 -2.00 10.56 -2.30
N LEU A 33 -2.86 9.70 -2.84
CA LEU A 33 -3.40 8.52 -2.15
C LEU A 33 -2.34 7.45 -1.81
N ASN A 34 -1.28 7.30 -2.61
CA ASN A 34 -0.23 6.30 -2.37
C ASN A 34 1.11 6.88 -1.86
N ALA A 35 1.24 8.21 -1.77
CA ALA A 35 2.43 8.89 -1.28
C ALA A 35 2.85 8.49 0.16
N PRO A 36 1.93 8.24 1.11
CA PRO A 36 2.31 7.74 2.44
C PRO A 36 2.87 6.31 2.44
N PHE A 37 2.64 5.55 1.37
CA PHE A 37 2.96 4.12 1.28
C PHE A 37 4.26 3.83 0.51
N THR A 38 5.10 4.84 0.31
CA THR A 38 6.44 4.67 -0.28
C THR A 38 7.38 3.90 0.65
N LEU A 39 8.48 3.36 0.12
CA LEU A 39 9.49 2.66 0.93
C LEU A 39 10.27 3.61 1.85
N ASP A 40 10.37 4.89 1.46
CA ASP A 40 11.00 5.97 2.23
C ASP A 40 10.39 6.12 3.64
N ARG A 41 9.13 5.73 3.82
CA ARG A 41 8.46 5.72 5.13
C ARG A 41 9.22 4.92 6.19
N PHE A 42 9.88 3.81 5.80
CA PHE A 42 10.66 2.99 6.73
C PHE A 42 11.96 3.66 7.14
N TYR A 43 12.61 4.35 6.19
CA TYR A 43 13.82 5.11 6.47
C TYR A 43 13.54 6.29 7.43
N ARG A 44 12.39 6.95 7.26
CA ARG A 44 11.96 8.10 8.07
C ARG A 44 11.28 7.71 9.38
N GLY A 45 11.04 6.42 9.63
CA GLY A 45 10.29 5.95 10.80
C GLY A 45 8.80 6.29 10.79
N LEU A 46 8.22 6.61 9.62
CA LEU A 46 6.80 6.90 9.43
C LEU A 46 6.00 5.62 9.19
N PHE A 47 5.92 4.79 10.23
CA PHE A 47 5.17 3.54 10.18
C PHE A 47 3.66 3.80 10.12
N ILE A 48 2.98 3.08 9.24
CA ILE A 48 1.52 3.00 9.21
C ILE A 48 1.16 1.68 9.89
N ASP A 49 0.59 1.76 11.09
CA ASP A 49 0.18 0.59 11.88
C ASP A 49 -1.14 0.03 11.37
N ASP A 50 -1.06 -0.69 10.25
CA ASP A 50 -2.08 -1.64 9.86
C ASP A 50 -1.61 -3.03 10.28
N LYS A 51 -2.39 -3.69 11.14
CA LYS A 51 -2.09 -5.04 11.63
C LYS A 51 -2.04 -6.07 10.50
N GLY A 52 -2.50 -5.71 9.29
CA GLY A 52 -2.46 -6.56 8.12
C GLY A 52 -3.26 -7.84 8.32
N GLN A 53 -4.28 -7.83 9.18
CA GLN A 53 -5.05 -9.01 9.55
C GLN A 53 -6.19 -9.27 8.56
N GLY A 54 -6.43 -10.55 8.29
CA GLY A 54 -7.62 -10.99 7.57
C GLY A 54 -8.89 -10.82 8.40
N ALA A 55 -10.06 -11.08 7.80
CA ALA A 55 -11.36 -10.91 8.44
C ALA A 55 -11.61 -11.82 9.67
N THR A 56 -10.78 -12.85 9.87
CA THR A 56 -10.95 -13.85 10.94
C THR A 56 -10.05 -13.54 12.12
N PRO A 57 -10.60 -13.19 13.30
CA PRO A 57 -9.83 -12.80 14.49
C PRO A 57 -9.15 -13.96 15.25
N ARG A 58 -9.09 -15.16 14.66
CA ARG A 58 -8.61 -16.40 15.30
C ARG A 58 -7.49 -17.13 14.54
N LEU A 59 -6.77 -16.42 13.67
CA LEU A 59 -5.57 -16.96 13.04
C LEU A 59 -4.38 -16.20 13.63
N HIS A 60 -3.74 -16.84 14.61
CA HIS A 60 -2.49 -16.42 15.25
C HIS A 60 -1.32 -16.69 14.32
#